data_AF-A0AAD6HDK0-F1
#
_entry.id   AF-A0AAD6HDK0-F1
#
_cell.length_a   1.000
_cell.length_b   1.000
_cell.length_c   1.000
_cell.angle_alpha   90.00
_cell.angle_beta   90.00
_cell.angle_gamma   90.00
#
_symmetry.space_group_name_H-M   'P 1'
#
loop_
_entity.id
_entity.type
_entity.pdbx_description
1 polymer ?
#
loop_
_entity_poly.entity_id
_entity_poly.type
_entity_poly.pdbx_seq_one_letter_code
_entity_poly.pdbx_strand_id
1 'polypeptide(L)'
;MSSPSEVLIGNPEMVNRLPYTYAVLKETLRLYPPANGMREGLPGVFIRDKHGPSFPAEGFHIWVVHTAVQRNPSSLTRPHDFIPDRWLVDPGHPLYPPAGGWRPFEHGPRNFIGQNISLMAVKATLALVVRQFDFHDAYAEYDAIHPLKKNEINTLFNERAFMIQKGVVHPAQGFPCKVTLCDAK
;
A
#
# COMPACT_ATOMS: atom_id res chain seq x y z
N MET A 1 1.97 13.53 -31.02
CA MET A 1 2.04 14.07 -29.65
C MET A 1 3.36 13.61 -29.03
N SER A 2 3.99 14.41 -28.16
CA SER A 2 5.17 13.96 -27.41
C SER A 2 4.82 12.78 -26.51
N SER A 3 5.73 11.81 -26.40
CA SER A 3 5.54 10.67 -25.50
C SER A 3 5.49 11.12 -24.04
N PRO A 4 4.80 10.38 -23.14
CA PRO A 4 4.78 10.69 -21.72
C PRO A 4 6.17 10.86 -21.09
N SER A 5 7.16 10.08 -21.57
CA SER A 5 8.56 10.18 -21.15
C SER A 5 9.23 11.48 -21.58
N GLU A 6 9.02 11.93 -22.83
CA GLU A 6 9.56 13.21 -23.31
C GLU A 6 9.01 14.38 -22.51
N VAL A 7 7.71 14.34 -22.17
CA VAL A 7 7.06 15.38 -21.36
C VAL A 7 7.69 15.48 -19.97
N LEU A 8 7.89 14.34 -19.29
CA LEU A 8 8.49 14.33 -17.95
C LEU A 8 9.98 14.67 -17.96
N ILE A 9 10.74 14.27 -18.99
CA ILE A 9 12.15 14.65 -19.12
C ILE A 9 12.27 16.17 -19.33
N GLY A 10 11.39 16.76 -20.14
CA GLY A 10 11.36 18.20 -20.37
C GLY A 10 10.84 19.02 -19.19
N ASN A 11 9.98 18.44 -18.34
CA ASN A 11 9.31 19.14 -17.23
C ASN A 11 9.23 18.23 -15.98
N PRO A 12 10.36 17.92 -15.32
CA PRO A 12 10.41 16.95 -14.23
C PRO A 12 9.55 17.34 -13.02
N GLU A 13 9.31 18.63 -12.79
CA GLU A 13 8.46 19.15 -11.72
C GLU A 13 6.98 18.77 -11.88
N MET A 14 6.54 18.37 -13.08
CA MET A 14 5.19 17.87 -13.30
C MET A 14 4.85 16.66 -12.44
N VAL A 15 5.85 15.84 -12.06
CA VAL A 15 5.68 14.72 -11.13
C VAL A 15 5.05 15.19 -9.80
N ASN A 16 5.32 16.43 -9.38
CA ASN A 16 4.75 17.00 -8.15
C ASN A 16 3.28 17.42 -8.31
N ARG A 17 2.76 17.52 -9.54
CA ARG A 17 1.39 17.95 -9.87
C ARG A 17 0.46 16.80 -10.22
N LEU A 18 0.71 15.61 -9.66
CA LEU A 18 -0.09 14.40 -9.87
C LEU A 18 -0.83 13.98 -8.58
N PRO A 19 -1.79 14.78 -8.08
CA PRO A 19 -2.42 14.55 -6.78
C PRO A 19 -3.19 13.22 -6.73
N TYR A 20 -3.94 12.88 -7.78
CA TYR A 20 -4.69 11.63 -7.82
C TYR A 20 -3.77 10.40 -7.92
N THR A 21 -2.69 10.47 -8.71
CA THR A 21 -1.67 9.41 -8.75
C THR A 21 -1.01 9.21 -7.38
N TYR A 22 -0.74 10.31 -6.67
CA TYR A 22 -0.22 10.22 -5.31
C TYR A 22 -1.24 9.62 -4.33
N ALA A 23 -2.52 9.97 -4.46
CA ALA A 23 -3.60 9.39 -3.68
C ALA A 23 -3.73 7.88 -3.91
N VAL A 24 -3.64 7.43 -5.17
CA VAL A 24 -3.58 6.00 -5.54
C VAL A 24 -2.41 5.31 -4.84
N LEU A 25 -1.20 5.89 -4.87
CA LEU A 25 -0.05 5.31 -4.19
C LEU A 25 -0.22 5.22 -2.68
N LYS A 26 -0.74 6.27 -2.05
CA LYS A 26 -1.00 6.27 -0.60
C LYS A 26 -2.01 5.18 -0.23
N GLU A 27 -3.04 4.99 -1.04
CA GLU A 27 -4.06 3.97 -0.80
C GLU A 27 -3.53 2.55 -1.03
N THR A 28 -2.70 2.35 -2.06
CA THR A 28 -2.00 1.07 -2.29
C THR A 28 -1.13 0.72 -1.08
N LEU A 29 -0.31 1.65 -0.60
CA LEU A 29 0.55 1.43 0.57
C LEU A 29 -0.24 1.31 1.88
N ARG A 30 -1.47 1.84 1.95
CA ARG A 30 -2.37 1.64 3.08
C ARG A 30 -2.84 0.18 3.17
N LEU A 31 -3.26 -0.37 2.03
CA LEU A 31 -3.82 -1.72 1.93
C LEU A 31 -2.75 -2.81 1.88
N TYR A 32 -1.59 -2.48 1.31
CA TYR A 32 -0.47 -3.38 1.04
C TYR A 32 0.86 -2.77 1.54
N PRO A 33 1.04 -2.54 2.86
CA PRO A 33 2.29 -2.02 3.39
C PRO A 33 3.42 -3.04 3.15
N PRO A 34 4.64 -2.58 2.78
CA PRO A 34 5.74 -3.47 2.43
C PRO A 34 6.41 -4.13 3.64
N ALA A 35 6.19 -3.59 4.85
CA ALA A 35 6.79 -4.09 6.08
C ALA A 35 5.88 -3.81 7.27
N ASN A 36 6.24 -4.36 8.43
CA ASN A 36 5.70 -4.01 9.74
C ASN A 36 6.84 -3.44 10.60
N GLY A 37 6.50 -2.77 11.71
CA GLY A 37 7.49 -2.23 12.64
C GLY A 37 7.69 -3.13 13.85
N MET A 38 8.92 -3.56 14.14
CA MET A 38 9.23 -4.29 15.38
C MET A 38 10.11 -3.45 16.31
N ARG A 39 9.88 -3.52 17.61
CA ARG A 39 10.75 -2.93 18.64
C ARG A 39 11.01 -3.96 19.74
N GLU A 40 12.22 -3.95 20.27
CA GLU A 40 12.52 -4.61 21.53
C GLU A 40 11.99 -3.75 22.67
N GLY A 41 11.28 -4.37 23.61
CA GLY A 41 10.81 -3.72 24.80
C GLY A 41 11.94 -3.52 25.80
N LEU A 42 12.09 -2.29 26.29
CA LEU A 42 13.16 -1.90 27.20
C LEU A 42 12.71 -2.03 28.67
N PRO A 43 13.65 -2.26 29.60
CA PRO A 43 13.38 -2.22 31.03
C PRO A 43 12.69 -0.93 31.47
N GLY A 44 11.68 -1.04 32.32
CA GLY A 44 10.92 0.10 32.85
C GLY A 44 9.99 0.80 31.84
N VAL A 45 9.88 0.32 30.59
CA VAL A 45 8.93 0.85 29.60
C VAL A 45 7.60 0.10 29.72
N PHE A 46 6.50 0.86 29.66
CA PHE A 46 5.15 0.30 29.67
C PHE A 46 4.35 0.77 28.44
N ILE A 47 3.63 -0.15 27.82
CA ILE A 47 2.60 0.17 26.82
C ILE A 47 1.31 0.46 27.55
N ARG A 48 0.71 1.62 27.28
CA ARG A 48 -0.53 2.04 27.94
C ARG A 48 -1.61 2.29 26.89
N ASP A 49 -2.74 1.63 27.04
CA ASP A 49 -3.96 2.02 26.33
C ASP A 49 -4.57 3.26 27.01
N LYS A 50 -5.26 4.12 26.25
CA LYS A 50 -5.86 5.37 26.76
C LYS A 50 -6.83 5.13 27.92
N HIS A 51 -7.45 3.96 28.00
CA HIS A 51 -8.41 3.58 29.04
C HIS A 51 -8.12 2.20 29.66
N GLY A 52 -7.04 1.55 29.25
CA GLY A 52 -6.73 0.16 29.62
C GLY A 52 -5.56 0.02 30.59
N PRO A 53 -5.25 -1.22 30.98
CA PRO A 53 -4.10 -1.51 31.84
C PRO A 53 -2.78 -1.16 31.14
N SER A 54 -1.77 -0.83 31.94
CA SER A 54 -0.39 -0.69 31.47
C SER A 54 0.26 -2.07 31.40
N PHE A 55 0.93 -2.38 30.29
CA PHE A 55 1.64 -3.63 30.08
C PHE A 55 3.15 -3.38 30.08
N PRO A 56 3.96 -4.12 30.87
CA PRO A 56 5.41 -4.01 30.80
C PRO A 56 5.89 -4.44 29.41
N ALA A 57 6.79 -3.67 28.83
CA ALA A 57 7.40 -3.98 27.54
C ALA A 57 8.61 -4.90 27.69
N GLU A 58 9.30 -4.85 28.83
CA GLU A 58 10.53 -5.61 29.09
C GLU A 58 10.34 -7.11 28.84
N GLY A 59 11.27 -7.70 28.09
CA GLY A 59 11.23 -9.11 27.71
C GLY A 59 10.29 -9.42 26.53
N PHE A 60 9.60 -8.42 25.97
CA PHE A 60 8.71 -8.58 24.82
C PHE A 60 9.20 -7.86 23.57
N HIS A 61 8.86 -8.43 22.43
CA HIS A 61 8.90 -7.75 21.15
C HIS A 61 7.57 -7.05 20.90
N ILE A 62 7.62 -5.73 20.70
CA ILE A 62 6.45 -4.91 20.37
C ILE A 62 6.31 -4.84 18.85
N TRP A 63 5.27 -5.49 18.34
CA TRP A 63 5.01 -5.54 16.91
C TRP A 63 3.90 -4.58 16.50
N VAL A 64 4.26 -3.54 15.74
CA VAL A 64 3.32 -2.64 15.06
C VAL A 64 2.94 -3.27 13.73
N VAL A 65 1.77 -3.90 13.69
CA VAL A 65 1.23 -4.54 12.49
C VAL A 65 0.55 -3.48 11.62
N HIS A 66 1.28 -2.97 10.62
CA HIS A 66 0.82 -1.87 9.76
C HIS A 66 -0.48 -2.22 9.03
N THR A 67 -0.59 -3.45 8.51
CA THR A 67 -1.82 -3.92 7.84
C THR A 67 -3.03 -3.87 8.75
N ALA A 68 -2.88 -4.21 10.04
CA ALA A 68 -3.98 -4.19 11.01
C ALA A 68 -4.36 -2.76 11.39
N VAL A 69 -3.36 -1.91 11.68
CA VAL A 69 -3.57 -0.48 12.00
C VAL A 69 -4.30 0.22 10.85
N GLN A 70 -3.84 0.00 9.61
CA GLN A 70 -4.36 0.67 8.42
C GLN A 70 -5.69 0.10 7.91
N ARG A 71 -6.16 -1.03 8.48
CA ARG A 71 -7.46 -1.64 8.17
C ARG A 71 -8.42 -1.68 9.38
N ASN A 72 -8.12 -0.96 10.46
CA ASN A 72 -8.94 -1.00 11.66
C ASN A 72 -10.28 -0.24 11.44
N PRO A 73 -11.45 -0.91 11.48
CA PRO A 73 -12.74 -0.27 11.28
C PRO A 73 -13.12 0.71 12.39
N SER A 74 -12.46 0.63 13.55
CA SER A 74 -12.68 1.56 14.67
C SER A 74 -12.08 2.94 14.42
N SER A 75 -11.14 3.06 13.47
CA SER A 75 -10.43 4.31 13.17
C SER A 75 -10.58 4.77 11.72
N LEU A 76 -10.95 3.88 10.81
CA LEU A 76 -11.01 4.18 9.38
C LEU A 76 -12.32 3.69 8.75
N THR A 77 -13.04 4.62 8.11
CA THR A 77 -14.24 4.32 7.34
C THR A 77 -13.91 3.49 6.10
N ARG A 78 -14.67 2.40 5.89
CA ARG A 78 -14.53 1.45 4.76
C ARG A 78 -13.06 1.00 4.60
N PRO A 79 -12.49 0.34 5.63
CA PRO A 79 -11.05 0.13 5.71
C PRO A 79 -10.51 -0.92 4.73
N HIS A 80 -11.36 -1.79 4.19
CA HIS A 80 -10.93 -2.81 3.23
C HIS A 80 -10.99 -2.34 1.78
N ASP A 81 -11.76 -1.29 1.51
CA ASP A 81 -12.00 -0.77 0.16
C ASP A 81 -10.80 0.07 -0.33
N PHE A 82 -10.50 -0.02 -1.62
CA PHE A 82 -9.53 0.83 -2.29
C PHE A 82 -10.18 2.17 -2.70
N ILE A 83 -9.96 3.22 -1.91
CA ILE A 83 -10.58 4.54 -2.12
C ILE A 83 -9.50 5.65 -2.15
N PRO A 84 -8.86 5.93 -3.29
CA PRO A 84 -7.86 6.99 -3.41
C PRO A 84 -8.36 8.36 -2.95
N ASP A 85 -9.62 8.70 -3.23
CA ASP A 85 -10.26 9.97 -2.87
C ASP A 85 -10.16 10.30 -1.38
N ARG A 86 -9.97 9.30 -0.49
CA ARG A 86 -9.75 9.55 0.94
C ARG A 86 -8.55 10.47 1.22
N TRP A 87 -7.59 10.55 0.31
CA TRP A 87 -6.40 11.37 0.44
C TRP A 87 -6.56 12.76 -0.17
N LEU A 88 -7.73 13.07 -0.73
CA LEU A 88 -8.06 14.31 -1.43
C LEU A 88 -9.17 15.11 -0.74
N VAL A 89 -9.81 14.53 0.27
CA VAL A 89 -10.84 15.20 1.07
C VAL A 89 -10.22 16.00 2.22
N ASP A 90 -10.94 17.03 2.66
CA ASP A 90 -10.53 17.88 3.77
C ASP A 90 -10.75 17.23 5.15
N PRO A 91 -10.02 17.69 6.20
CA PRO A 91 -10.29 17.30 7.57
C PRO A 91 -11.77 17.50 7.95
N GLY A 92 -12.37 16.49 8.58
CA GLY A 92 -13.79 16.47 8.95
C GLY A 92 -14.67 15.69 7.96
N HIS A 93 -14.19 15.39 6.75
CA HIS A 93 -14.90 14.48 5.86
C HIS A 93 -14.90 13.04 6.41
N PRO A 94 -16.00 12.25 6.27
CA PRO A 94 -16.07 10.88 6.82
C PRO A 94 -15.01 9.90 6.31
N LEU A 95 -14.45 10.15 5.13
CA LEU A 95 -13.34 9.36 4.56
C LEU A 95 -11.95 9.81 5.00
N TYR A 96 -11.84 10.99 5.62
CA TYR A 96 -10.54 11.56 5.99
C TYR A 96 -9.79 10.61 6.93
N PRO A 97 -8.55 10.22 6.61
CA PRO A 97 -7.80 9.25 7.39
C PRO A 97 -7.40 9.84 8.75
N PRO A 98 -7.36 9.03 9.82
CA PRO A 98 -6.94 9.49 11.13
C PRO A 98 -5.47 9.95 11.11
N ALA A 99 -5.16 11.01 11.86
CA ALA A 99 -3.81 11.52 12.00
C ALA A 99 -2.86 10.41 12.52
N GLY A 100 -1.69 10.28 11.89
CA GLY A 100 -0.70 9.25 12.24
C GLY A 100 -1.11 7.80 11.89
N GLY A 101 -2.29 7.58 11.29
CA GLY A 101 -2.77 6.25 10.92
C GLY A 101 -2.13 5.67 9.65
N TRP A 102 -1.69 6.53 8.73
CA TRP A 102 -0.92 6.11 7.56
C TRP A 102 0.55 5.91 7.94
N ARG A 103 1.00 4.66 7.97
CA ARG A 103 2.33 4.25 8.49
C ARG A 103 3.11 3.27 7.59
N PRO A 104 3.03 3.30 6.24
CA PRO A 104 3.75 2.32 5.43
C PRO A 104 5.28 2.46 5.48
N PHE A 105 5.77 3.59 5.99
CA PHE A 105 7.20 3.90 6.15
C PHE A 105 7.62 4.00 7.62
N GLU A 106 6.73 3.61 8.56
CA GLU A 106 6.89 3.81 9.99
C GLU A 106 6.95 5.29 10.42
N HIS A 107 6.88 5.58 11.72
CA HIS A 107 7.10 6.92 12.30
C HIS A 107 8.21 6.93 13.35
N GLY A 108 8.70 8.13 13.67
CA GLY A 108 9.72 8.36 14.69
C GLY A 108 11.13 7.96 14.21
N PRO A 109 12.06 7.63 15.13
CA PRO A 109 13.48 7.38 14.81
C PRO A 109 13.76 6.22 13.85
N ARG A 110 12.75 5.42 13.52
CA ARG A 110 12.83 4.27 12.61
C ARG A 110 11.98 4.48 11.36
N ASN A 111 11.54 5.70 11.09
CA ASN A 111 10.91 6.03 9.83
C ASN A 111 11.89 5.82 8.67
N PHE A 112 11.36 5.50 7.50
CA PHE A 112 12.19 5.28 6.32
C PHE A 112 12.69 6.62 5.75
N ILE A 113 14.00 6.87 5.88
CA ILE A 113 14.63 8.12 5.42
C ILE A 113 14.48 8.35 3.90
N GLY A 114 14.35 7.28 3.11
CA GLY A 114 14.20 7.33 1.65
C GLY A 114 12.77 7.60 1.15
N GLN A 115 11.79 7.79 2.04
CA GLN A 115 10.37 7.86 1.70
C GLN A 115 10.07 8.85 0.56
N ASN A 116 10.62 10.07 0.64
CA ASN A 116 10.34 11.12 -0.35
C ASN A 116 10.84 10.74 -1.75
N ILE A 117 12.06 10.18 -1.83
CA ILE A 117 12.65 9.76 -3.11
C ILE A 117 11.88 8.56 -3.67
N SER A 118 11.55 7.58 -2.84
CA SER A 118 10.78 6.41 -3.27
C SER A 118 9.40 6.77 -3.77
N LEU A 119 8.66 7.62 -3.04
CA LEU A 119 7.32 8.07 -3.48
C LEU A 119 7.39 8.87 -4.77
N MET A 120 8.40 9.73 -4.96
CA MET A 120 8.60 10.46 -6.20
C MET A 120 8.90 9.52 -7.37
N ALA A 121 9.84 8.59 -7.21
CA ALA A 121 10.22 7.63 -8.24
C ALA A 121 9.04 6.74 -8.65
N VAL A 122 8.35 6.13 -7.68
CA VAL A 122 7.19 5.26 -7.95
C VAL A 122 6.04 6.05 -8.57
N LYS A 123 5.82 7.32 -8.18
CA LYS A 123 4.80 8.19 -8.80
C LYS A 123 5.10 8.49 -10.27
N ALA A 124 6.35 8.79 -10.60
CA ALA A 124 6.77 8.99 -11.98
C ALA A 124 6.63 7.69 -12.80
N THR A 125 7.14 6.57 -12.27
CA THR A 125 7.03 5.26 -12.92
C THR A 125 5.57 4.88 -13.17
N LEU A 126 4.70 5.00 -12.16
CA LEU A 126 3.28 4.69 -12.30
C LEU A 126 2.64 5.55 -13.39
N ALA A 127 2.89 6.85 -13.40
CA ALA A 127 2.32 7.79 -14.36
C ALA A 127 2.76 7.50 -15.81
N LEU A 128 3.97 6.99 -16.02
CA LEU A 128 4.50 6.57 -17.32
C LEU A 128 3.91 5.23 -17.75
N VAL A 129 3.94 4.23 -16.86
CA VAL A 129 3.49 2.87 -17.13
C VAL A 129 2.01 2.83 -17.49
N VAL A 130 1.14 3.46 -16.71
CA VAL A 130 -0.33 3.42 -16.97
C VAL A 130 -0.76 4.28 -18.16
N ARG A 131 0.14 5.08 -18.73
CA ARG A 131 -0.12 5.83 -19.98
C ARG A 131 0.30 5.05 -21.21
N GLN A 132 1.20 4.08 -21.07
CA GLN A 132 1.77 3.32 -22.18
C GLN A 132 1.20 1.90 -22.26
N PHE A 133 0.73 1.36 -21.14
CA PHE A 133 0.32 -0.03 -21.05
C PHE A 133 -1.06 -0.17 -20.41
N ASP A 134 -1.86 -1.05 -20.99
CA ASP A 134 -3.07 -1.59 -20.39
C ASP A 134 -2.76 -2.92 -19.70
N PHE A 135 -3.33 -3.10 -18.51
CA PHE A 135 -3.13 -4.27 -17.66
C PHE A 135 -4.45 -5.01 -17.47
N HIS A 136 -4.45 -6.31 -17.75
CA HIS A 136 -5.56 -7.20 -17.46
C HIS A 136 -5.07 -8.36 -16.62
N ASP A 137 -5.80 -8.74 -15.57
CA ASP A 137 -5.49 -9.97 -14.86
C ASP A 137 -5.65 -11.18 -15.80
N ALA A 138 -4.85 -12.21 -15.57
CA ALA A 138 -4.82 -13.43 -16.37
C ALA A 138 -5.02 -14.67 -15.48
N TYR A 139 -5.87 -14.52 -14.48
CA TYR A 139 -6.09 -15.57 -13.48
C TYR A 139 -6.79 -16.80 -14.07
N ALA A 140 -7.68 -16.62 -15.05
CA ALA A 140 -8.34 -17.72 -15.74
C ALA A 140 -7.34 -18.60 -16.50
N GLU A 141 -6.41 -17.98 -17.24
CA GLU A 141 -5.33 -18.68 -17.93
C GLU A 141 -4.35 -19.31 -16.95
N TYR A 142 -4.04 -18.62 -15.84
CA TYR A 142 -3.20 -19.16 -14.79
C TYR A 142 -3.79 -20.43 -14.17
N ASP A 143 -5.10 -20.45 -13.90
CA ASP A 143 -5.80 -21.60 -13.29
C ASP A 143 -5.92 -22.79 -14.25
N ALA A 144 -5.99 -22.53 -15.57
CA ALA A 144 -6.02 -23.58 -16.57
C ALA A 144 -4.73 -24.43 -16.57
N ILE A 145 -3.59 -23.83 -16.20
CA ILE A 145 -2.28 -24.50 -16.13
C ILE A 145 -1.85 -24.84 -14.69
N HIS A 146 -2.46 -24.22 -13.67
CA HIS A 146 -2.24 -24.50 -12.25
C HIS A 146 -3.57 -24.88 -11.58
N PRO A 147 -3.97 -26.16 -11.63
CA PRO A 147 -5.24 -26.61 -11.07
C PRO A 147 -5.42 -26.19 -9.62
N LEU A 148 -6.59 -25.64 -9.31
CA LEU A 148 -6.95 -25.21 -7.96
C LEU A 148 -6.94 -26.40 -7.00
N LYS A 149 -6.31 -26.22 -5.84
CA LYS A 149 -6.44 -27.19 -4.75
C LYS A 149 -7.88 -27.16 -4.25
N LYS A 150 -8.53 -28.33 -4.17
CA LYS A 150 -9.94 -28.48 -3.73
C LYS A 150 -10.96 -27.68 -4.56
N ASN A 151 -10.63 -27.26 -5.78
CA ASN A 151 -11.47 -26.38 -6.61
C ASN A 151 -11.85 -25.04 -5.96
N GLU A 152 -11.05 -24.55 -5.01
CA GLU A 152 -11.30 -23.28 -4.31
C GLU A 152 -10.26 -22.21 -4.68
N ILE A 153 -10.73 -20.99 -4.96
CA ILE A 153 -9.86 -19.82 -5.14
C ILE A 153 -9.49 -19.29 -3.75
N ASN A 154 -8.20 -19.25 -3.45
CA ASN A 154 -7.72 -18.65 -2.23
C ASN A 154 -7.85 -17.12 -2.30
N THR A 155 -8.50 -16.52 -1.30
CA THR A 155 -8.70 -15.08 -1.21
C THR A 155 -8.39 -14.58 0.19
N LEU A 156 -8.04 -13.29 0.30
CA LEU A 156 -7.90 -12.59 1.57
C LEU A 156 -8.66 -11.28 1.48
N PHE A 157 -9.57 -11.03 2.43
CA PHE A 157 -10.50 -9.88 2.38
C PHE A 157 -11.33 -9.82 1.09
N ASN A 158 -11.76 -10.98 0.59
CA ASN A 158 -12.45 -11.16 -0.69
C ASN A 158 -11.63 -10.76 -1.94
N GLU A 159 -10.33 -10.49 -1.77
CA GLU A 159 -9.42 -10.20 -2.86
C GLU A 159 -8.58 -11.43 -3.19
N ARG A 160 -8.45 -11.73 -4.49
CA ARG A 160 -7.54 -12.77 -4.98
C ARG A 160 -6.09 -12.28 -5.04
N ALA A 161 -5.91 -11.00 -5.32
CA ALA A 161 -4.63 -10.33 -5.29
C ALA A 161 -4.35 -9.82 -3.87
N PHE A 162 -3.60 -10.59 -3.09
CA PHE A 162 -3.19 -10.20 -1.74
C PHE A 162 -1.71 -10.46 -1.49
N MET A 163 -1.13 -9.76 -0.53
CA MET A 163 0.28 -9.89 -0.20
C MET A 163 0.54 -11.17 0.60
N ILE A 164 1.51 -11.96 0.16
CA ILE A 164 2.07 -13.09 0.89
C ILE A 164 3.52 -12.79 1.26
N GLN A 165 3.94 -13.28 2.43
CA GLN A 165 5.32 -13.12 2.89
C GLN A 165 6.12 -14.39 2.54
N LYS A 166 6.94 -14.31 1.49
CA LYS A 166 7.87 -15.38 1.10
C LYS A 166 9.27 -14.78 0.99
N GLY A 167 9.87 -14.49 2.15
CA GLY A 167 11.09 -13.69 2.25
C GLY A 167 10.79 -12.19 2.16
N VAL A 168 10.47 -11.71 0.96
CA VAL A 168 9.97 -10.35 0.72
C VAL A 168 8.47 -10.43 0.42
N VAL A 169 7.76 -9.31 0.62
CA VAL A 169 6.31 -9.24 0.40
C VAL A 169 6.02 -9.19 -1.10
N HIS A 170 5.23 -10.13 -1.59
CA HIS A 170 4.84 -10.23 -3.00
C HIS A 170 3.36 -10.62 -3.15
N PRO A 171 2.71 -10.31 -4.28
CA PRO A 171 1.35 -10.77 -4.53
C PRO A 171 1.25 -12.30 -4.55
N ALA A 172 0.15 -12.83 -4.02
CA ALA A 172 -0.22 -14.22 -4.15
C ALA A 172 -0.22 -14.63 -5.63
N GLN A 173 0.37 -15.80 -5.93
CA GLN A 173 0.49 -16.34 -7.29
C GLN A 173 1.28 -15.43 -8.25
N GLY A 174 1.95 -14.38 -7.75
CA GLY A 174 2.71 -13.43 -8.57
C GLY A 174 1.86 -12.43 -9.35
N PHE A 175 0.55 -12.31 -9.07
CA PHE A 175 -0.41 -11.48 -9.82
C PHE A 175 -0.32 -11.72 -11.35
N PRO A 176 -0.79 -12.90 -11.83
CA PRO A 176 -0.81 -13.21 -13.25
C PRO A 176 -1.53 -12.11 -14.03
N CYS A 177 -0.85 -11.52 -15.01
CA CYS A 177 -1.38 -10.44 -15.81
C CYS A 177 -0.91 -10.50 -17.26
N LYS A 178 -1.74 -9.98 -18.15
CA LYS A 178 -1.41 -9.62 -19.53
C LYS A 178 -1.19 -8.12 -19.59
N VAL A 179 -0.14 -7.74 -20.32
CA VAL A 179 0.23 -6.34 -20.53
C VAL A 179 0.27 -6.09 -22.03
N THR A 180 -0.45 -5.07 -22.47
CA THR A 180 -0.55 -4.66 -23.87
C THR A 180 -0.22 -3.18 -23.99
N LEU A 181 0.38 -2.76 -25.11
CA LEU A 181 0.56 -1.33 -25.37
C LEU A 181 -0.82 -0.69 -25.55
N CYS A 182 -1.03 0.48 -24.93
CA CYS A 182 -2.20 1.29 -25.24
C CYS A 182 -2.12 1.73 -26.71
N ASP A 183 -3.25 1.72 -27.40
CA ASP A 183 -3.36 2.41 -28.70
C ASP A 183 -2.96 3.88 -28.52
N ALA A 184 -2.26 4.45 -29.50
CA ALA A 184 -1.78 5.82 -29.44
C ALA A 184 -2.96 6.78 -29.17
N LYS A 185 -3.03 7.33 -27.94
CA LYS A 185 -3.99 8.36 -27.53
C LYS A 185 -3.56 9.74 -28.03
#